data_AF-A0A1F4H9Q1-F1
#
_entry.id   AF-A0A1F4H9Q1-F1
#
_cell.length_a   1.000
_cell.length_b   1.000
_cell.length_c   1.000
_cell.angle_alpha   90.00
_cell.angle_beta   90.00
_cell.angle_gamma   90.00
#
_symmetry.space_group_name_H-M   'P 1'
#
loop_
_entity.id
_entity.type
_entity.pdbx_description
1 polymer ?
#
loop_
_entity_poly.entity_id
_entity_poly.type
_entity_poly.pdbx_seq_one_letter_code
_entity_poly.pdbx_strand_id
1 'polypeptide(L)' 'MKITYDHEVDALYIRFKDTTVTTKHLADGIAADYDAEGKLAGIEILDATKRLDDPSVLKQVILEDVAIAR' A
#
# COMPACT_ATOMS: atom_id res chain seq x y z
N MET A 1 -10.92 1.13 1.34
CA MET A 1 -9.47 1.32 1.22
C MET A 1 -8.97 2.16 2.40
N LYS A 2 -7.83 1.81 2.98
CA LYS A 2 -7.15 2.58 4.03
C LYS A 2 -5.67 2.72 3.66
N ILE A 3 -5.15 3.94 3.62
CA ILE A 3 -3.73 4.23 3.41
C ILE A 3 -3.14 4.66 4.75
N THR A 4 -2.04 4.03 5.17
CA THR A 4 -1.36 4.34 6.43
C THR A 4 0.12 4.52 6.16
N TYR A 5 0.69 5.59 6.68
CA TYR A 5 2.14 5.79 6.70
C TYR A 5 2.60 5.82 8.16
N ASP A 6 3.53 4.92 8.50
CA ASP A 6 4.20 4.91 9.79
C ASP A 6 5.57 5.58 9.64
N HIS A 7 5.70 6.74 10.26
CA HIS A 7 6.91 7.56 10.19
C HIS A 7 8.03 7.07 11.11
N GLU A 8 7.73 6.25 12.13
CA GLU A 8 8.74 5.72 13.03
C GLU A 8 9.61 4.68 12.32
N VAL A 9 9.01 3.93 11.39
CA VAL A 9 9.68 2.85 10.64
C VAL A 9 9.76 3.09 9.13
N ASP A 10 9.32 4.26 8.65
CA ASP A 10 9.27 4.64 7.22
C ASP A 10 8.57 3.58 6.34
N ALA A 11 7.33 3.26 6.71
CA ALA A 11 6.52 2.24 6.03
C ALA A 11 5.20 2.80 5.52
N LEU A 12 4.92 2.61 4.23
CA LEU A 12 3.65 2.93 3.59
C LEU A 12 2.86 1.64 3.35
N TYR A 13 1.60 1.64 3.76
CA TYR A 13 0.69 0.53 3.54
C TYR A 13 -0.63 1.00 2.93
N ILE A 14 -1.01 0.39 1.82
CA ILE A 14 -2.28 0.62 1.12
C ILE A 14 -3.13 -0.65 1.29
N ARG A 15 -4.13 -0.61 2.18
CA ARG A 15 -5.05 -1.72 2.44
C ARG A 15 -6.33 -1.57 1.62
N PHE A 16 -6.66 -2.58 0.82
CA PHE A 16 -7.93 -2.66 0.07
C PHE A 16 -8.99 -3.44 0.84
N LYS A 17 -8.60 -4.53 1.52
CA LYS A 17 -9.48 -5.43 2.28
C LYS A 17 -8.83 -5.79 3.61
N ASP A 18 -9.61 -5.76 4.69
CA ASP A 18 -9.15 -6.18 6.02
C ASP A 18 -9.42 -7.68 6.20
N THR A 19 -8.38 -8.50 6.06
CA THR A 19 -8.47 -9.96 6.06
C THR A 19 -7.12 -10.60 6.33
N THR A 20 -7.09 -11.93 6.53
CA THR A 20 -5.85 -12.70 6.59
C THR A 20 -5.25 -12.81 5.19
N VAL A 21 -3.94 -12.58 5.10
CA VAL A 21 -3.25 -12.48 3.82
C VAL A 21 -2.04 -13.42 3.74
N THR A 22 -1.68 -13.78 2.51
CA THR A 22 -0.37 -14.31 2.16
C THR A 22 0.42 -13.22 1.45
N THR A 23 1.53 -12.81 2.04
CA THR A 23 2.41 -11.78 1.49
C THR A 23 3.34 -12.37 0.42
N LYS A 24 3.50 -11.66 -0.70
CA LYS A 24 4.48 -11.97 -1.75
C LYS A 24 5.42 -10.78 -1.93
N HIS A 25 6.72 -11.02 -1.82
CA HIS A 25 7.73 -10.02 -2.14
C HIS A 25 7.80 -9.80 -3.65
N LEU A 26 7.72 -8.54 -4.07
CA LEU A 26 7.77 -8.12 -5.47
C LEU A 26 9.14 -7.55 -5.85
N ALA A 27 9.75 -6.83 -4.91
CA ALA A 27 11.09 -6.27 -4.99
C ALA A 27 11.60 -5.97 -3.58
N ASP A 28 12.84 -5.53 -3.45
CA ASP A 28 13.42 -5.14 -2.15
C ASP A 28 12.55 -4.07 -1.47
N GLY A 29 11.98 -4.42 -0.31
CA GLY A 29 11.10 -3.55 0.48
C GLY A 29 9.74 -3.27 -0.16
N ILE A 30 9.32 -4.05 -1.16
CA ILE A 30 7.97 -3.96 -1.76
C ILE A 30 7.30 -5.33 -1.69
N ALA A 31 6.11 -5.38 -1.12
CA ALA A 31 5.32 -6.60 -1.02
C ALA A 31 3.85 -6.37 -1.37
N ALA A 32 3.21 -7.42 -1.88
CA ALA A 32 1.76 -7.46 -2.12
C ALA A 32 1.12 -8.55 -1.27
N ASP A 33 0.02 -8.20 -0.62
CA ASP A 33 -0.77 -9.07 0.21
C ASP A 33 -1.95 -9.63 -0.58
N TYR A 34 -2.11 -10.94 -0.59
CA TYR A 34 -3.20 -11.63 -1.28
C TYR A 34 -4.10 -12.34 -0.28
N ASP A 35 -5.41 -12.26 -0.46
CA ASP A 35 -6.37 -13.03 0.34
C ASP A 35 -6.39 -14.52 -0.06
N ALA A 36 -7.20 -15.31 0.64
CA ALA A 36 -7.31 -16.75 0.41
C ALA A 36 -7.83 -17.13 -1.00
N GLU A 37 -8.47 -16.20 -1.72
CA GLU A 37 -8.93 -16.40 -3.09
C GLU A 37 -7.88 -15.95 -4.12
N GLY A 38 -6.73 -15.47 -3.66
CA GLY A 38 -5.68 -14.90 -4.51
C GLY A 38 -5.99 -13.49 -5.01
N LYS A 39 -6.94 -12.78 -4.39
CA LYS A 39 -7.24 -11.38 -4.72
C LYS A 39 -6.32 -10.44 -3.94
N LEU A 40 -5.95 -9.32 -4.54
CA LEU A 40 -5.10 -8.32 -3.89
C LEU A 40 -5.84 -7.69 -2.70
N ALA A 41 -5.27 -7.81 -1.51
CA ALA A 41 -5.79 -7.29 -0.26
C ALA A 41 -5.04 -6.03 0.21
N GLY A 42 -3.75 -5.90 -0.14
CA GLY A 42 -2.95 -4.72 0.20
C GLY A 42 -1.58 -4.68 -0.50
N ILE A 43 -0.89 -3.55 -0.35
CA ILE A 43 0.47 -3.32 -0.82
C ILE A 43 1.27 -2.67 0.32
N GLU A 44 2.47 -3.19 0.58
CA GLU A 44 3.43 -2.68 1.56
C GLU A 44 4.70 -2.17 0.86
N ILE A 45 5.17 -1.01 1.32
CA ILE A 45 6.43 -0.39 0.90
C ILE A 45 7.20 0.01 2.16
N LEU A 46 8.34 -0.63 2.40
CA LEU A 46 9.31 -0.29 3.45
C LEU A 46 10.33 0.72 2.93
N ASP A 47 11.03 1.43 3.83
CA ASP A 47 11.81 2.65 3.54
C ASP A 47 11.17 3.49 2.43
N ALA A 48 9.89 3.85 2.59
CA ALA A 48 9.12 4.50 1.54
C ALA A 48 9.80 5.78 1.05
N THR A 49 10.39 6.58 1.95
CA THR A 49 11.12 7.80 1.57
C THR A 49 12.36 7.57 0.72
N LYS A 50 12.99 6.38 0.77
CA LYS A 50 14.12 6.03 -0.09
C LYS A 50 13.69 5.52 -1.47
N ARG A 51 12.47 4.97 -1.55
CA ARG A 51 11.93 4.33 -2.75
C ARG A 51 11.05 5.27 -3.58
N LEU A 52 10.58 6.36 -2.98
CA LEU A 52 9.86 7.42 -3.65
C LEU A 52 10.86 8.51 -4.07
N ASP A 53 10.92 8.80 -5.38
CA ASP A 53 11.84 9.82 -5.94
C ASP A 53 11.68 11.20 -5.29
N ASP A 54 10.46 11.53 -4.85
CA ASP A 54 10.15 12.71 -4.06
C ASP A 54 9.30 12.31 -2.83
N PRO A 55 9.85 12.36 -1.60
CA PRO A 55 9.10 12.09 -0.38
C PRO A 55 7.89 13.01 -0.16
N SER A 56 7.81 14.17 -0.85
CA SER A 56 6.68 15.09 -0.76
C SER A 56 5.36 14.46 -1.21
N VAL A 57 5.40 13.39 -2.01
CA VAL A 57 4.21 12.65 -2.46
C VAL A 57 3.43 12.02 -1.30
N LEU A 58 4.06 11.79 -0.14
CA LEU A 58 3.36 11.29 1.05
C LEU A 58 2.46 12.35 1.71
N LYS A 59 2.58 13.63 1.34
CA LYS A 59 1.79 14.72 1.92
C LYS A 59 0.36 14.79 1.37
N GLN A 60 0.11 14.20 0.20
CA GLN A 60 -1.19 14.28 -0.46
C GLN A 60 -1.50 12.97 -1.19
N VAL A 61 -2.72 12.48 -1.00
CA VAL A 61 -3.28 11.41 -1.84
C VAL A 61 -4.30 12.03 -2.78
N ILE A 62 -4.15 11.79 -4.08
CA ILE A 62 -5.10 12.21 -5.12
C ILE A 62 -5.76 10.96 -5.67
N LEU A 63 -7.10 10.95 -5.71
CA LEU A 63 -7.89 9.89 -6.33
C LEU A 63 -8.73 10.52 -7.44
N GLU A 64 -8.50 10.10 -8.68
CA GLU A 64 -9.20 10.59 -9.87
C GLU A 64 -10.14 9.51 -10.41
N ASP A 65 -11.21 9.93 -11.09
CA ASP A 65 -12.18 9.04 -11.76
C ASP A 65 -12.77 7.91 -10.89
N VAL A 66 -12.92 8.15 -9.58
CA VAL A 66 -13.48 7.16 -8.67
C VAL A 66 -14.98 6.98 -8.91
N ALA A 67 -15.34 5.99 -9.73
CA ALA A 67 -16.71 5.54 -9.86
C ALA A 67 -17.11 4.75 -8.59
N ILE A 68 -17.85 5.39 -7.68
CA ILE A 68 -18.52 4.67 -6.60
C ILE A 68 -19.72 3.95 -7.22
N ALA A 69 -19.63 2.63 -7.39
CA ALA A 69 -20.77 1.84 -7.82
C ALA A 69 -21.95 2.08 -6.86
N ARG A 70 -23.13 2.39 -7.41
CA ARG A 70 -24.39 2.53 -6.67
C ARG A 70 -24.93 1.17 -6.26
#